data_AF-A0A549SQE0-F1
#
_entry.id   AF-A0A549SQE0-F1
#
_cell.length_a   1.000
_cell.length_b   1.000
_cell.length_c   1.000
_cell.angle_alpha   90.00
_cell.angle_beta   90.00
_cell.angle_gamma   90.00
#
_symmetry.space_group_name_H-M   'P 1'
#
loop_
_entity.id
_entity.type
_entity.pdbx_description
1 polymer ?
#
loop_
_entity_poly.entity_id
_entity_poly.type
_entity_poly.pdbx_seq_one_letter_code
_entity_poly.pdbx_strand_id
1 'polypeptide(L)'
;MSSTHLQEHLDPSDFAMIRDVLRAGGFRGVEATANSDAKKAASVFLKTEFRNGKRTRETLLLALQSKRVDLHKGLPVAISRKSEAIDRWQDEGGQ
;
A
#
# COMPACT_ATOMS: atom_id res chain seq x y z
N MET A 1 25.96 24.06 -17.17
CA MET A 1 26.08 22.91 -16.25
C MET A 1 24.87 22.04 -16.46
N SER A 2 25.07 20.81 -16.95
CA SER A 2 23.98 19.88 -17.25
C SER A 2 23.62 19.14 -15.97
N SER A 3 22.42 19.36 -15.45
CA SER A 3 21.87 18.51 -14.40
C SER A 3 21.54 17.17 -15.04
N THR A 4 22.37 16.16 -14.79
CA THR A 4 22.02 14.77 -15.10
C THR A 4 20.78 14.46 -14.26
N HIS A 5 19.60 14.58 -14.86
CA HIS A 5 18.41 13.92 -14.34
C HIS A 5 18.74 12.44 -14.41
N LEU A 6 19.28 11.89 -13.31
CA LEU A 6 19.23 10.46 -13.05
C LEU A 6 17.74 10.14 -12.99
N GLN A 7 17.13 9.93 -14.15
CA GLN A 7 15.96 9.09 -14.25
C GLN A 7 16.47 7.72 -13.79
N GLU A 8 16.43 7.50 -12.47
CA GLU A 8 16.56 6.18 -11.89
C GLU A 8 15.45 5.35 -12.51
N HIS A 9 15.81 4.67 -13.60
CA HIS A 9 14.94 3.76 -14.28
C HIS A 9 14.79 2.59 -13.33
N LEU A 10 13.58 2.39 -12.81
CA LEU A 10 13.29 1.19 -12.03
C LEU A 10 13.59 -0.01 -12.92
N ASP A 11 14.39 -0.94 -12.41
CA ASP A 11 14.63 -2.18 -13.14
C ASP A 11 13.30 -2.92 -13.36
N PRO A 12 13.17 -3.69 -14.45
CA PRO A 12 11.94 -4.41 -14.74
C PRO A 12 11.44 -5.30 -13.58
N SER A 13 12.36 -5.86 -12.78
CA SER A 13 12.08 -6.63 -11.57
C SER A 13 11.44 -5.79 -10.47
N ASP A 14 11.98 -4.60 -10.21
CA ASP A 14 11.45 -3.68 -9.20
C ASP A 14 10.07 -3.18 -9.62
N PHE A 15 9.90 -2.91 -10.90
CA PHE A 15 8.61 -2.56 -11.45
C PHE A 15 7.61 -3.71 -11.35
N ALA A 16 8.03 -4.96 -11.53
CA ALA A 16 7.16 -6.13 -11.29
C ALA A 16 6.75 -6.23 -9.82
N MET A 17 7.69 -6.10 -8.88
CA MET A 17 7.41 -6.13 -7.45
C MET A 17 6.40 -5.05 -7.03
N ILE A 18 6.60 -3.80 -7.45
CA ILE A 18 5.67 -2.70 -7.13
C ILE A 18 4.26 -3.01 -7.69
N ARG A 19 4.16 -3.59 -8.89
CA ARG A 19 2.87 -3.99 -9.47
C ARG A 19 2.19 -5.10 -8.67
N ASP A 20 2.96 -6.06 -8.17
CA ASP A 20 2.43 -7.14 -7.35
C ASP A 20 1.98 -6.65 -5.99
N VAL A 21 2.68 -5.68 -5.38
CA VAL A 21 2.24 -5.02 -4.15
C VAL A 21 0.92 -4.25 -4.39
N LEU A 22 0.80 -3.52 -5.50
CA LEU A 22 -0.46 -2.84 -5.85
C LEU A 22 -1.62 -3.83 -6.05
N ARG A 23 -1.35 -4.98 -6.68
CA ARG A 23 -2.36 -6.03 -6.86
C ARG A 23 -2.77 -6.61 -5.51
N ALA A 24 -1.82 -6.98 -4.66
CA ALA A 24 -2.08 -7.52 -3.32
C ALA A 24 -2.85 -6.51 -2.43
N GLY A 25 -2.60 -5.21 -2.59
CA GLY A 25 -3.31 -4.15 -1.89
C GLY A 25 -4.69 -3.80 -2.47
N GLY A 26 -5.14 -4.43 -3.55
CA GLY A 26 -6.43 -4.12 -4.19
C GLY A 26 -6.43 -2.83 -5.02
N PHE A 27 -5.26 -2.29 -5.37
CA PHE A 27 -5.09 -1.10 -6.22
C PHE A 27 -4.77 -1.46 -7.69
N ARG A 28 -4.73 -2.75 -8.04
CA ARG A 28 -4.50 -3.21 -9.41
C ARG A 28 -5.19 -4.54 -9.67
N GLY A 29 -5.72 -4.72 -10.88
CA GLY A 29 -6.45 -5.92 -11.30
C GLY A 29 -7.93 -5.65 -11.52
N VAL A 30 -8.64 -6.64 -12.07
CA VAL A 30 -10.08 -6.56 -12.36
C VAL A 30 -10.91 -6.47 -11.07
N GLU A 31 -10.44 -7.11 -10.00
CA GLU A 31 -11.07 -7.07 -8.67
C GLU A 31 -10.73 -5.80 -7.86
N ALA A 32 -9.93 -4.89 -8.42
CA ALA A 32 -9.49 -3.69 -7.71
C ALA A 32 -10.62 -2.67 -7.59
N THR A 33 -11.23 -2.61 -6.41
CA THR A 33 -12.33 -1.69 -6.05
C THR A 33 -11.90 -0.23 -5.86
N ALA A 34 -10.58 0.03 -5.81
CA ALA A 34 -10.05 1.38 -5.74
C ALA A 34 -10.37 2.18 -7.03
N ASN A 35 -10.78 3.45 -6.86
CA ASN A 35 -10.99 4.37 -7.99
C ASN A 35 -9.65 4.76 -8.65
N SER A 36 -9.72 5.42 -9.81
CA SER A 36 -8.52 5.82 -10.57
C SER A 36 -7.54 6.67 -9.73
N ASP A 37 -8.05 7.60 -8.93
CA ASP A 37 -7.23 8.50 -8.12
C ASP A 37 -6.51 7.75 -7.01
N ALA A 38 -7.19 6.86 -6.30
CA ALA A 38 -6.59 5.99 -5.28
C ALA A 38 -5.55 5.05 -5.88
N LYS A 39 -5.79 4.51 -7.08
CA LYS A 39 -4.81 3.70 -7.83
C LYS A 39 -3.57 4.51 -8.18
N LYS A 40 -3.74 5.74 -8.67
CA LYS A 40 -2.65 6.66 -8.99
C LYS A 40 -1.86 7.05 -7.72
N ALA A 41 -2.55 7.42 -6.66
CA ALA A 41 -1.96 7.80 -5.38
C ALA A 41 -1.16 6.64 -4.76
N ALA A 42 -1.70 5.42 -4.76
CA ALA A 42 -1.00 4.22 -4.31
C ALA A 42 0.27 3.96 -5.13
N SER A 43 0.20 4.10 -6.46
CA SER A 43 1.38 3.91 -7.32
C SER A 43 2.47 4.95 -7.06
N VAL A 44 2.11 6.23 -6.91
CA VAL A 44 3.07 7.29 -6.58
C VAL A 44 3.69 7.07 -5.22
N PHE A 45 2.86 6.70 -4.23
CA PHE A 45 3.31 6.40 -2.88
C PHE A 45 4.36 5.27 -2.87
N LEU A 46 4.06 4.12 -3.46
CA LEU A 46 5.00 3.00 -3.49
C LEU A 46 6.32 3.31 -4.19
N LYS A 47 6.29 4.09 -5.28
CA LYS A 47 7.52 4.54 -5.95
C LYS A 47 8.36 5.46 -5.05
N THR A 48 7.72 6.29 -4.23
CA THR A 48 8.41 7.13 -3.25
C THR A 48 9.00 6.30 -2.11
N GLU A 49 8.23 5.36 -1.55
CA GLU A 49 8.72 4.46 -0.51
C GLU A 49 9.90 3.60 -0.97
N PHE A 50 9.85 3.11 -2.22
CA PHE A 50 10.95 2.37 -2.82
C PHE A 50 12.22 3.21 -2.94
N ARG A 51 12.11 4.47 -3.40
CA ARG A 51 13.21 5.43 -3.44
C ARG A 51 13.75 5.76 -2.05
N ASN A 52 12.90 5.75 -1.04
CA ASN A 52 13.27 5.97 0.35
C ASN A 52 13.90 4.73 1.02
N GLY A 53 14.15 3.65 0.26
CA GLY A 53 14.89 2.48 0.73
C GLY A 53 14.03 1.26 1.09
N LYS A 54 12.70 1.33 0.97
CA LYS A 54 11.82 0.16 1.13
C LYS A 54 11.86 -0.70 -0.13
N ARG A 55 12.90 -1.54 -0.25
CA ARG A 55 13.21 -2.33 -1.46
C ARG A 55 12.74 -3.78 -1.40
N THR A 56 11.86 -4.13 -0.46
CA THR A 56 11.28 -5.48 -0.37
C THR A 56 9.77 -5.44 -0.52
N ARG A 57 9.21 -6.56 -0.99
CA ARG A 57 7.77 -6.70 -1.19
C ARG A 57 7.01 -6.52 0.13
N GLU A 58 7.52 -7.08 1.21
CA GLU A 58 6.92 -7.06 2.54
C GLU A 58 6.89 -5.64 3.10
N THR A 59 8.01 -4.91 3.01
CA THR A 59 8.11 -3.54 3.53
C THR A 59 7.22 -2.56 2.76
N LEU A 60 7.10 -2.74 1.44
CA LEU A 60 6.19 -1.96 0.61
C LEU A 60 4.71 -2.30 0.87
N LEU A 61 4.38 -3.58 1.08
CA LEU A 61 3.01 -3.99 1.39
C LEU A 61 2.58 -3.45 2.76
N LEU A 62 3.44 -3.53 3.77
CA LEU A 62 3.20 -2.92 5.09
C LEU A 62 3.01 -1.40 4.97
N ALA A 63 3.87 -0.71 4.22
CA ALA A 63 3.72 0.72 3.98
C ALA A 63 2.37 1.06 3.32
N LEU A 64 1.95 0.27 2.33
CA LEU A 64 0.68 0.46 1.64
C LEU A 64 -0.53 0.23 2.56
N GLN A 65 -0.48 -0.80 3.41
CA GLN A 65 -1.53 -1.09 4.37
C GLN A 65 -1.68 0.04 5.40
N SER A 66 -0.58 0.56 5.94
CA SER A 66 -0.60 1.70 6.86
C SER A 66 -1.16 2.97 6.22
N LYS A 67 -0.99 3.14 4.90
CA LYS A 67 -1.48 4.30 4.15
C LYS A 67 -2.89 4.14 3.60
N ARG A 68 -3.49 2.95 3.72
CA ARG A 68 -4.75 2.58 3.05
C ARG A 68 -5.92 3.50 3.41
N VAL A 69 -6.07 3.84 4.68
CA VAL A 69 -7.15 4.73 5.12
C VAL A 69 -7.06 6.09 4.41
N ASP A 70 -5.86 6.68 4.33
CA ASP A 70 -5.65 7.96 3.66
C ASP A 70 -5.88 7.91 2.15
N LEU A 71 -5.53 6.78 1.52
CA LEU A 71 -5.77 6.56 0.09
C LEU A 71 -7.28 6.44 -0.24
N HIS A 72 -8.11 6.10 0.75
CA HIS A 72 -9.56 5.99 0.59
C HIS A 72 -10.36 7.20 1.12
N LYS A 73 -9.72 8.17 1.81
CA LYS A 73 -10.38 9.38 2.36
C LYS A 73 -11.03 10.30 1.30
N GLY A 74 -10.86 10.02 0.01
CA GLY A 74 -11.55 10.71 -1.09
C GLY A 74 -12.89 10.09 -1.54
N LEU A 75 -13.42 9.08 -0.84
CA LEU A 75 -14.68 8.41 -1.19
C LEU A 75 -15.55 8.14 0.06
N PRO A 76 -16.89 8.08 -0.07
CA PRO A 76 -17.75 7.55 0.98
C PRO A 76 -17.37 6.09 1.26
N VAL A 77 -16.94 5.81 2.49
CA VAL A 77 -16.53 4.47 2.94
C VAL A 77 -17.74 3.53 2.89
N ALA A 78 -17.72 2.58 1.96
CA ALA A 78 -18.74 1.55 1.88
C ALA A 78 -18.20 0.18 1.40
N ILE A 79 -17.10 -0.33 1.95
CA ILE A 79 -16.75 -1.78 1.96
C ILE A 79 -15.80 -2.01 3.16
N SER A 80 -16.26 -2.31 4.37
CA SER A 80 -16.76 -3.58 4.92
C SER A 80 -15.78 -4.78 4.89
N ARG A 81 -15.60 -5.32 6.11
CA ARG A 81 -15.09 -6.62 6.57
C ARG A 81 -13.58 -6.72 6.86
N LYS A 82 -13.19 -6.81 8.13
CA LYS A 82 -13.32 -7.92 9.12
C LYS A 82 -12.06 -8.78 9.09
N SER A 83 -11.12 -8.47 9.99
CA SER A 83 -10.21 -9.45 10.63
C SER A 83 -9.58 -8.77 11.85
N GLU A 84 -10.04 -9.23 13.01
CA GLU A 84 -9.29 -9.44 14.24
C GLU A 84 -8.43 -8.30 14.78
N ALA A 85 -9.06 -7.50 15.65
CA ALA A 85 -8.45 -7.11 16.91
C ALA A 85 -9.36 -7.63 18.04
N ILE A 86 -9.43 -8.95 18.15
CA ILE A 86 -9.76 -9.59 19.42
C ILE A 86 -8.39 -9.75 20.07
N ASP A 87 -7.99 -8.82 20.93
CA ASP A 87 -7.24 -9.25 22.11
C ASP A 87 -7.31 -8.19 23.21
N ARG A 88 -7.44 -8.70 24.43
CA ARG A 88 -7.67 -8.01 25.70
C ARG A 88 -9.13 -7.58 25.85
N TRP A 89 -9.89 -8.42 26.52
CA TRP A 89 -10.51 -8.13 27.80
C TRP A 89 -11.26 -9.40 28.21
N GLN A 90 -10.55 -10.33 28.89
CA GLN A 90 -11.12 -11.30 29.83
C GLN A 90 -10.02 -12.25 30.34
N ASP A 91 -9.56 -12.00 31.56
CA ASP A 91 -9.29 -12.93 32.70
C ASP A 91 -8.50 -12.07 33.71
N GLU A 92 -8.91 -11.81 34.95
CA GLU A 92 -9.16 -12.74 36.06
C GLU A 92 -10.34 -12.14 36.89
N GLY A 93 -11.40 -12.86 37.30
CA GLY A 93 -11.35 -14.08 38.10
C GLY A 93 -10.93 -13.70 39.53
N GLY A 94 -11.78 -13.07 40.34
CA GLY A 94 -12.66 -13.81 41.24
C GLY A 94 -11.94 -14.30 42.51
N GLN A 95 -12.05 -13.52 43.60
CA GLN A 95 -12.29 -14.03 44.96
C GLN A 95 -12.87 -12.92 45.85
#